data_AF-A0A1F4Q5A5-F1
#
_entry.id   AF-A0A1F4Q5A5-F1
#
_cell.length_a   1.000
_cell.length_b   1.000
_cell.length_c   1.000
_cell.angle_alpha   90.00
_cell.angle_beta   90.00
_cell.angle_gamma   90.00
#
_symmetry.space_group_name_H-M   'P 1'
#
loop_
_entity.id
_entity.type
_entity.pdbx_description
1 polymer ?
#
loop_
_entity_poly.entity_id
_entity_poly.type
_entity_poly.pdbx_seq_one_letter_code
_entity_poly.pdbx_strand_id
1 'polypeptide(L)'
;MPLDVYLRNGRTFLAAKLFLPARANGVGVVFSHGWGGAHLFDDLHAYLADSGVTVASMEQRGYGQSSGKAVLAKWPEDMAAVGEWLRAQNLRAWAMGLSTGGTMALVTAGKFAWFAGGLALSPFATLKLIRRDYPPCKKVLAERFGSFRPVDYATADALTWTATVPPRPAVVVHARGDEVVPFAHAELIRDTGGATLWEFAGGDHRLQTIDRPALFGRIKEAITAA
;
A
#
# COMPACT_ATOMS: atom_id res chain seq x y z
N MET A 1 -9.86 -9.09 18.61
CA MET A 1 -8.51 -9.64 18.38
C MET A 1 -8.36 -9.91 16.89
N PRO A 2 -7.21 -9.59 16.28
CA PRO A 2 -6.98 -9.91 14.88
C PRO A 2 -6.85 -11.44 14.66
N LEU A 3 -7.11 -11.89 13.43
CA LEU A 3 -6.98 -13.30 13.04
C LEU A 3 -5.89 -13.46 11.98
N ASP A 4 -4.99 -14.42 12.17
CA ASP A 4 -4.00 -14.76 11.15
C ASP A 4 -4.61 -15.73 10.12
N VAL A 5 -4.50 -15.39 8.84
CA VAL A 5 -5.02 -16.20 7.73
C VAL A 5 -3.96 -16.41 6.64
N TYR A 6 -4.08 -17.53 5.93
CA TYR A 6 -3.22 -17.86 4.80
C TYR A 6 -4.06 -17.99 3.53
N LEU A 7 -3.83 -17.07 2.59
CA LEU A 7 -4.53 -17.01 1.31
C LEU A 7 -3.67 -17.68 0.23
N ARG A 8 -4.25 -18.63 -0.49
CA ARG A 8 -3.55 -19.32 -1.58
C ARG A 8 -3.58 -18.46 -2.85
N ASN A 9 -2.40 -18.09 -3.36
CA ASN A 9 -2.21 -17.44 -4.66
C ASN A 9 -1.36 -18.34 -5.57
N GLY A 10 -2.04 -19.20 -6.34
CA GLY A 10 -1.40 -20.24 -7.15
C GLY A 10 -0.61 -21.25 -6.30
N ARG A 11 0.73 -21.19 -6.39
CA ARG A 11 1.67 -22.00 -5.58
C ARG A 11 2.20 -21.27 -4.34
N THR A 12 1.84 -20.00 -4.16
CA THR A 12 2.29 -19.17 -3.03
C THR A 12 1.17 -19.11 -1.99
N PHE A 13 1.55 -18.99 -0.71
CA PHE A 13 0.64 -18.65 0.38
C PHE A 13 0.98 -17.25 0.86
N LEU A 14 -0.04 -16.40 0.98
CA LEU A 14 0.06 -15.05 1.48
C LEU A 14 -0.53 -15.01 2.88
N ALA A 15 0.31 -14.77 3.87
CA ALA A 15 -0.11 -14.51 5.23
C ALA A 15 -0.73 -13.11 5.31
N ALA A 16 -1.84 -13.00 6.01
CA ALA A 16 -2.45 -11.73 6.35
C ALA A 16 -2.99 -11.76 7.78
N LYS A 17 -2.81 -10.64 8.48
CA LYS A 17 -3.49 -10.38 9.74
C LYS A 17 -4.81 -9.66 9.43
N LEU A 18 -5.93 -10.26 9.80
CA LEU A 18 -7.27 -9.70 9.63
C LEU A 18 -7.68 -8.90 10.85
N PHE A 19 -8.07 -7.65 10.62
CA PHE A 19 -8.76 -6.80 11.59
C PHE A 19 -10.23 -6.76 11.18
N LEU A 20 -11.07 -7.39 12.00
CA LEU A 20 -12.48 -7.57 11.70
C LEU A 20 -13.33 -6.60 12.54
N PRO A 21 -14.29 -5.91 11.92
CA PRO A 21 -15.24 -5.08 12.63
C PRO A 21 -16.27 -5.95 13.38
N ALA A 22 -16.81 -5.44 14.49
CA ALA A 22 -17.97 -6.05 15.14
C ALA A 22 -19.23 -5.99 14.25
N ARG A 23 -19.35 -4.93 13.44
CA ARG A 23 -20.39 -4.76 12.42
C ARG A 23 -19.78 -4.19 11.15
N ALA A 24 -19.82 -4.96 10.06
CA ALA A 24 -19.25 -4.55 8.79
C ALA A 24 -20.08 -3.43 8.12
N ASN A 25 -19.38 -2.46 7.55
CA ASN A 25 -19.96 -1.37 6.73
C ASN A 25 -19.84 -1.62 5.21
N GLY A 26 -19.36 -2.81 4.82
CA GLY A 26 -19.19 -3.21 3.42
C GLY A 26 -17.87 -2.78 2.79
N VAL A 27 -16.97 -2.08 3.49
CA VAL A 27 -15.64 -1.69 2.98
C VAL A 27 -14.58 -2.69 3.41
N GLY A 28 -13.69 -3.04 2.47
CA GLY A 28 -12.51 -3.85 2.72
C GLY A 28 -11.24 -3.10 2.32
N VAL A 29 -10.15 -3.29 3.07
CA VAL A 29 -8.82 -2.77 2.73
C VAL A 29 -7.83 -3.92 2.72
N VAL A 30 -7.11 -4.08 1.61
CA VAL A 30 -5.84 -4.84 1.64
C VAL A 30 -4.72 -3.83 1.88
N PHE A 31 -3.91 -4.08 2.91
CA PHE A 31 -2.79 -3.22 3.28
C PHE A 31 -1.45 -3.91 3.00
N SER A 32 -0.58 -3.24 2.25
CA SER A 32 0.76 -3.71 1.88
C SER A 32 1.85 -2.94 2.62
N HIS A 33 2.80 -3.66 3.23
CA HIS A 33 3.88 -3.05 4.00
C HIS A 33 5.00 -2.50 3.10
N GLY A 34 5.91 -1.70 3.67
CA GLY A 34 7.13 -1.28 2.96
C GLY A 34 8.14 -2.42 2.77
N TRP A 35 9.25 -2.20 2.05
CA TRP A 35 10.24 -3.24 1.75
C TRP A 35 10.84 -3.97 2.98
N GLY A 36 10.68 -3.42 4.19
CA GLY A 36 11.21 -3.95 5.44
C GLY A 36 10.35 -5.03 6.09
N GLY A 37 9.08 -5.22 5.67
CA GLY A 37 8.22 -6.27 6.25
C GLY A 37 7.53 -5.92 7.57
N ALA A 38 7.47 -4.66 7.97
CA ALA A 38 7.00 -4.28 9.30
C ALA A 38 5.50 -3.88 9.33
N HIS A 39 4.78 -4.37 10.34
CA HIS A 39 3.38 -4.01 10.64
C HIS A 39 3.30 -2.70 11.44
N LEU A 40 3.68 -1.58 10.83
CA LEU A 40 3.79 -0.26 11.49
C LEU A 40 2.45 0.48 11.67
N PHE A 41 1.36 -0.07 11.15
CA PHE A 41 0.05 0.58 11.07
C PHE A 41 -1.07 -0.27 11.69
N ASP A 42 -0.74 -1.19 12.60
CA ASP A 42 -1.74 -2.00 13.33
C ASP A 42 -2.75 -1.13 14.12
N ASP A 43 -2.35 0.07 14.55
CA ASP A 43 -3.21 1.07 15.16
C ASP A 43 -4.22 1.67 14.16
N LEU A 44 -3.79 1.99 12.93
CA LEU A 44 -4.69 2.38 11.85
C LEU A 44 -5.65 1.24 11.51
N HIS A 45 -5.14 0.00 11.42
CA HIS A 45 -5.97 -1.16 11.10
C HIS A 45 -7.05 -1.40 12.15
N ALA A 46 -6.70 -1.29 13.43
CA ALA A 46 -7.65 -1.35 14.54
C ALA A 46 -8.68 -0.22 14.47
N TYR A 47 -8.24 1.03 14.26
CA TYR A 47 -9.13 2.18 14.14
C TYR A 47 -10.16 2.03 13.00
N LEU A 48 -9.71 1.52 11.84
CA LEU A 48 -10.58 1.24 10.70
C LEU A 48 -11.57 0.11 11.00
N ALA A 49 -11.12 -0.96 11.67
CA ALA A 49 -11.98 -2.05 12.11
C ALA A 49 -13.04 -1.61 13.12
N ASP A 50 -12.68 -0.77 14.09
CA ASP A 50 -13.64 -0.17 15.03
C ASP A 50 -14.68 0.71 14.32
N SER A 51 -14.33 1.22 13.13
CA SER A 51 -15.22 2.00 12.25
C SER A 51 -16.03 1.16 11.25
N GLY A 52 -15.97 -0.17 11.32
CA GLY A 52 -16.76 -1.07 10.48
C GLY A 52 -16.03 -1.59 9.23
N VAL A 53 -14.76 -1.25 9.01
CA VAL A 53 -13.98 -1.65 7.83
C VAL A 53 -13.25 -2.97 8.10
N THR A 54 -13.29 -3.91 7.16
CA THR A 54 -12.43 -5.11 7.25
C THR A 54 -11.06 -4.81 6.68
N VAL A 55 -9.99 -5.03 7.45
CA VAL A 55 -8.61 -4.82 6.98
C VAL A 55 -7.86 -6.14 6.93
N ALA A 56 -7.30 -6.46 5.76
CA ALA A 56 -6.34 -7.54 5.57
C ALA A 56 -4.94 -6.95 5.44
N SER A 57 -4.21 -6.90 6.56
CA SER A 57 -2.79 -6.48 6.57
C SER A 57 -1.92 -7.64 6.11
N MET A 58 -1.53 -7.62 4.84
CA MET A 58 -0.84 -8.73 4.21
C MET A 58 0.68 -8.62 4.33
N GLU A 59 1.32 -9.76 4.48
CA GLU A 59 2.76 -9.92 4.28
C GLU A 59 3.00 -10.30 2.82
N GLN A 60 3.84 -9.55 2.11
CA GLN A 60 4.10 -9.85 0.70
C GLN A 60 4.89 -11.16 0.57
N ARG A 61 4.84 -11.81 -0.60
CA ARG A 61 5.60 -13.06 -0.82
C ARG A 61 7.07 -12.92 -0.43
N GLY A 62 7.60 -13.91 0.28
CA GLY A 62 8.97 -13.88 0.83
C GLY A 62 9.15 -12.98 2.05
N TYR A 63 8.07 -12.54 2.70
CA TYR A 63 8.08 -11.80 3.97
C TYR A 63 7.26 -12.53 5.03
N GLY A 64 7.71 -12.39 6.29
CA GLY A 64 7.04 -12.98 7.44
C GLY A 64 6.71 -14.47 7.24
N GLN A 65 5.43 -14.80 7.30
CA GLN A 65 4.87 -16.14 7.13
C GLN A 65 4.37 -16.40 5.70
N SER A 66 4.44 -15.42 4.79
CA SER A 66 4.16 -15.62 3.37
C SER A 66 5.26 -16.43 2.70
N SER A 67 4.87 -17.42 1.89
CA SER A 67 5.84 -18.30 1.22
C SER A 67 6.47 -17.64 -0.01
N GLY A 68 7.43 -18.34 -0.63
CA GLY A 68 8.09 -17.90 -1.86
C GLY A 68 9.27 -16.96 -1.64
N LYS A 69 9.71 -16.31 -2.72
CA LYS A 69 10.82 -15.35 -2.72
C LYS A 69 10.28 -13.94 -2.92
N ALA A 70 10.95 -12.95 -2.33
CA ALA A 70 10.66 -11.54 -2.58
C ALA A 70 10.88 -11.20 -4.05
N VAL A 71 9.79 -10.89 -4.76
CA VAL A 71 9.80 -10.49 -6.17
C VAL A 71 8.88 -9.28 -6.31
N LEU A 72 9.44 -8.09 -6.44
CA LEU A 72 8.69 -6.83 -6.43
C LEU A 72 7.63 -6.78 -7.54
N ALA A 73 7.97 -7.22 -8.75
CA ALA A 73 7.03 -7.29 -9.88
C ALA A 73 5.80 -8.18 -9.66
N LYS A 74 5.74 -8.92 -8.55
CA LYS A 74 4.61 -9.80 -8.21
C LYS A 74 3.73 -9.30 -7.08
N TRP A 75 4.12 -8.20 -6.43
CA TRP A 75 3.38 -7.63 -5.31
C TRP A 75 1.99 -7.15 -5.71
N PRO A 76 1.77 -6.53 -6.90
CA PRO A 76 0.42 -6.14 -7.29
C PRO A 76 -0.52 -7.32 -7.47
N GLU A 77 -0.05 -8.44 -8.02
CA GLU A 77 -0.86 -9.66 -8.15
C GLU A 77 -1.15 -10.32 -6.79
N ASP A 78 -0.21 -10.25 -5.84
CA ASP A 78 -0.45 -10.74 -4.48
C ASP A 78 -1.51 -9.90 -3.78
N MET A 79 -1.39 -8.58 -3.90
CA MET A 79 -2.33 -7.64 -3.32
C MET A 79 -3.71 -7.79 -3.95
N ALA A 80 -3.78 -8.00 -5.27
CA ALA A 80 -5.01 -8.34 -5.96
C ALA A 80 -5.63 -9.65 -5.44
N ALA A 81 -4.85 -10.70 -5.21
CA ALA A 81 -5.38 -11.96 -4.66
C ALA A 81 -6.01 -11.79 -3.26
N VAL A 82 -5.40 -10.97 -2.40
CA VAL A 82 -6.00 -10.63 -1.10
C VAL A 82 -7.24 -9.75 -1.26
N GLY A 83 -7.22 -8.80 -2.20
CA GLY A 83 -8.39 -7.99 -2.53
C GLY A 83 -9.55 -8.79 -3.12
N GLU A 84 -9.28 -9.83 -3.91
CA GLU A 84 -10.29 -10.76 -4.43
C GLU A 84 -10.93 -11.56 -3.31
N TRP A 85 -10.14 -11.96 -2.31
CA TRP A 85 -10.70 -12.59 -1.11
C TRP A 85 -11.66 -11.64 -0.37
N LEU A 86 -11.28 -10.37 -0.17
CA LEU A 86 -12.17 -9.36 0.42
C LEU A 86 -13.45 -9.19 -0.41
N ARG A 87 -13.32 -9.09 -1.74
CA ARG A 87 -14.45 -8.98 -2.66
C ARG A 87 -15.37 -10.20 -2.60
N ALA A 88 -14.83 -11.40 -2.44
CA ALA A 88 -15.61 -12.62 -2.25
C ALA A 88 -16.42 -12.61 -0.94
N GLN A 89 -16.04 -11.77 0.04
CA GLN A 89 -16.84 -11.49 1.24
C GLN A 89 -17.89 -10.37 1.01
N ASN A 90 -18.17 -10.01 -0.24
CA ASN A 90 -19.02 -8.87 -0.65
C ASN A 90 -18.51 -7.51 -0.15
N LEU A 91 -17.20 -7.38 0.08
CA LEU A 91 -16.59 -6.13 0.49
C LEU A 91 -16.11 -5.33 -0.72
N ARG A 92 -16.33 -4.01 -0.66
CA ARG A 92 -15.76 -3.07 -1.61
C ARG A 92 -14.30 -2.83 -1.26
N ALA A 93 -13.42 -3.53 -1.98
CA ALA A 93 -12.00 -3.60 -1.68
C ALA A 93 -11.24 -2.34 -2.15
N TRP A 94 -10.39 -1.83 -1.27
CA TRP A 94 -9.41 -0.77 -1.52
C TRP A 94 -7.99 -1.31 -1.44
N ALA A 95 -7.11 -0.76 -2.28
CA ALA A 95 -5.69 -1.02 -2.21
C ALA A 95 -5.00 0.06 -1.35
N MET A 96 -4.34 -0.33 -0.27
CA MET A 96 -3.60 0.60 0.60
C MET A 96 -2.19 0.09 0.90
N GLY A 97 -1.24 0.99 1.18
CA GLY A 97 0.04 0.55 1.71
C GLY A 97 1.02 1.67 2.07
N LEU A 98 2.12 1.28 2.69
CA LEU A 98 3.21 2.17 3.11
C LEU A 98 4.44 2.02 2.22
N SER A 99 5.07 3.13 1.85
CA SER A 99 6.35 3.16 1.15
C SER A 99 6.29 2.35 -0.14
N THR A 100 7.08 1.28 -0.27
CA THR A 100 6.97 0.33 -1.41
C THR A 100 5.58 -0.25 -1.55
N GLY A 101 4.92 -0.62 -0.45
CA GLY A 101 3.55 -1.08 -0.45
C GLY A 101 2.56 0.00 -0.90
N GLY A 102 2.85 1.28 -0.62
CA GLY A 102 2.07 2.42 -1.09
C GLY A 102 2.17 2.59 -2.61
N THR A 103 3.38 2.55 -3.17
CA THR A 103 3.58 2.52 -4.62
C THR A 103 2.84 1.33 -5.24
N MET A 104 2.98 0.13 -4.66
CA MET A 104 2.30 -1.06 -5.18
C MET A 104 0.78 -0.98 -5.02
N ALA A 105 0.24 -0.26 -4.02
CA ALA A 105 -1.19 -0.03 -3.88
C ALA A 105 -1.76 0.77 -5.06
N LEU A 106 -1.08 1.84 -5.48
CA LEU A 106 -1.47 2.62 -6.66
C LEU A 106 -1.36 1.79 -7.94
N VAL A 107 -0.27 1.04 -8.08
CA VAL A 107 -0.08 0.12 -9.21
C VAL A 107 -1.19 -0.92 -9.27
N THR A 108 -1.55 -1.50 -8.13
CA THR A 108 -2.62 -2.50 -8.02
C THR A 108 -3.97 -1.89 -8.39
N ALA A 109 -4.31 -0.73 -7.83
CA ALA A 109 -5.57 -0.04 -8.16
C ALA A 109 -5.64 0.33 -9.65
N GLY A 110 -4.54 0.76 -10.25
CA GLY A 110 -4.45 1.09 -11.67
C GLY A 110 -4.59 -0.13 -12.58
N LYS A 111 -3.96 -1.25 -12.20
CA LYS A 111 -3.95 -2.51 -12.96
C LYS A 111 -5.27 -3.28 -12.88
N PHE A 112 -5.97 -3.19 -11.74
CA PHE A 112 -7.18 -3.95 -11.46
C PHE A 112 -8.35 -2.99 -11.21
N ALA A 113 -9.13 -2.75 -12.26
CA ALA A 113 -10.21 -1.75 -12.27
C ALA A 113 -11.34 -2.00 -11.25
N TRP A 114 -11.42 -3.21 -10.68
CA TRP A 114 -12.44 -3.57 -9.69
C TRP A 114 -12.13 -3.14 -8.26
N PHE A 115 -10.90 -2.72 -7.95
CA PHE A 115 -10.65 -2.03 -6.68
C PHE A 115 -11.41 -0.72 -6.67
N ALA A 116 -11.95 -0.31 -5.52
CA ALA A 116 -12.66 0.96 -5.37
C ALA A 116 -11.73 2.18 -5.43
N GLY A 117 -10.44 2.00 -5.17
CA GLY A 117 -9.43 3.05 -5.26
C GLY A 117 -8.08 2.61 -4.71
N GLY A 118 -7.11 3.53 -4.74
CA GLY A 118 -5.76 3.35 -4.20
C GLY A 118 -5.40 4.45 -3.20
N LEU A 119 -4.85 4.07 -2.04
CA LEU A 119 -4.35 5.01 -1.04
C LEU A 119 -2.91 4.66 -0.64
N ALA A 120 -1.99 5.57 -0.87
CA ALA A 120 -0.58 5.34 -0.65
C ALA A 120 -0.02 6.25 0.45
N LEU A 121 0.58 5.65 1.46
CA LEU A 121 1.29 6.34 2.53
C LEU A 121 2.78 6.38 2.19
N SER A 122 3.36 7.57 2.11
CA SER A 122 4.77 7.82 1.81
C SER A 122 5.33 7.08 0.57
N PRO A 123 4.61 6.98 -0.57
CA PRO A 123 5.05 6.18 -1.72
C PRO A 123 6.23 6.83 -2.44
N PHE A 124 7.04 6.02 -3.12
CA PHE A 124 7.93 6.52 -4.15
C PHE A 124 7.24 6.53 -5.52
N ALA A 125 7.65 7.47 -6.38
CA ALA A 125 7.14 7.60 -7.75
C ALA A 125 7.50 6.41 -8.65
N THR A 126 8.79 6.11 -8.80
CA THR A 126 9.27 4.96 -9.58
C THR A 126 10.47 4.31 -8.92
N LEU A 127 10.67 3.01 -9.19
CA LEU A 127 11.85 2.29 -8.69
C LEU A 127 13.16 2.91 -9.19
N LYS A 128 13.17 3.47 -10.42
CA LYS A 128 14.33 4.16 -10.96
C LYS A 128 14.70 5.38 -10.13
N LEU A 129 13.71 6.21 -9.79
CA LEU A 129 13.92 7.45 -9.05
C LEU A 129 14.33 7.17 -7.60
N ILE A 130 13.64 6.28 -6.88
CA ILE A 130 13.98 6.05 -5.46
C ILE A 130 15.38 5.46 -5.29
N ARG A 131 15.84 4.61 -6.22
CA ARG A 131 17.22 4.09 -6.21
C ARG A 131 18.27 5.17 -6.49
N ARG A 132 17.91 6.27 -7.14
CA ARG A 132 18.75 7.45 -7.34
C ARG A 132 18.73 8.33 -6.09
N ASP A 133 17.53 8.62 -5.58
CA ASP A 133 17.28 9.68 -4.60
C ASP A 133 17.50 9.23 -3.16
N TYR A 134 17.47 7.93 -2.89
CA TYR A 134 17.83 7.37 -1.59
C TYR A 134 18.89 6.27 -1.73
N PRO A 135 20.16 6.59 -2.03
CA PRO A 135 21.24 5.62 -2.18
C PRO A 135 21.38 4.59 -1.05
N PRO A 136 21.10 4.90 0.24
CA PRO A 136 21.12 3.90 1.31
C PRO A 136 20.18 2.71 1.08
N CYS A 137 19.08 2.87 0.31
CA CYS A 137 18.22 1.74 -0.02
C CYS A 137 18.91 0.71 -0.92
N LYS A 138 19.98 1.05 -1.64
CA LYS A 138 20.59 0.12 -2.62
C LYS A 138 21.06 -1.18 -1.96
N LYS A 139 21.73 -1.10 -0.81
CA LYS A 139 22.21 -2.29 -0.09
C LYS A 139 21.04 -3.10 0.47
N VAL A 140 20.12 -2.44 1.15
CA VAL A 140 18.93 -3.07 1.74
C VAL A 140 18.06 -3.75 0.69
N LEU A 141 17.81 -3.07 -0.44
CA LEU A 141 17.01 -3.59 -1.53
C LEU A 141 17.73 -4.72 -2.27
N ALA A 142 19.05 -4.64 -2.45
CA ALA A 142 19.82 -5.73 -3.05
C ALA A 142 19.82 -6.98 -2.18
N GLU A 143 19.95 -6.84 -0.86
CA GLU A 143 19.85 -7.97 0.08
C GLU A 143 18.44 -8.60 0.07
N ARG A 144 17.39 -7.79 -0.09
CA ARG A 144 16.00 -8.26 -0.06
C ARG A 144 15.50 -8.83 -1.38
N PHE A 145 15.73 -8.14 -2.48
CA PHE A 145 15.16 -8.48 -3.79
C PHE A 145 16.20 -9.07 -4.76
N GLY A 146 17.48 -9.09 -4.39
CA GLY A 146 18.55 -9.35 -5.34
C GLY A 146 18.64 -8.24 -6.39
N SER A 147 19.01 -8.62 -7.62
CA SER A 147 19.06 -7.70 -8.75
C SER A 147 17.68 -7.47 -9.34
N PHE A 148 17.23 -6.22 -9.37
CA PHE A 148 16.02 -5.84 -10.09
C PHE A 148 16.18 -6.07 -11.60
N ARG A 149 15.16 -6.67 -12.20
CA ARG A 149 15.07 -6.95 -13.64
C ARG A 149 14.21 -5.87 -14.31
N PRO A 150 14.23 -5.74 -15.65
CA PRO A 150 13.41 -4.75 -16.36
C PRO A 150 11.93 -4.76 -15.96
N VAL A 151 11.36 -5.95 -15.71
CA VAL A 151 9.97 -6.10 -15.26
C VAL A 151 9.72 -5.44 -13.90
N ASP A 152 10.68 -5.45 -12.97
CA ASP A 152 10.52 -4.81 -11.66
C ASP A 152 10.44 -3.29 -11.79
N TYR A 153 11.21 -2.69 -12.71
CA TYR A 153 11.11 -1.25 -13.01
C TYR A 153 9.80 -0.90 -13.70
N ALA A 154 9.34 -1.72 -14.65
CA ALA A 154 8.09 -1.49 -15.35
C ALA A 154 6.87 -1.65 -14.44
N THR A 155 6.92 -2.56 -13.47
CA THR A 155 5.85 -2.73 -12.47
C THR A 155 5.86 -1.59 -11.45
N ALA A 156 7.03 -1.24 -10.91
CA ALA A 156 7.15 -0.22 -9.87
C ALA A 156 7.23 1.20 -10.44
N ASP A 157 6.17 1.57 -11.16
CA ASP A 157 5.96 2.88 -11.77
C ASP A 157 4.58 3.43 -11.38
N ALA A 158 4.51 4.12 -10.24
CA ALA A 158 3.25 4.71 -9.80
C ALA A 158 2.78 5.83 -10.72
N LEU A 159 3.66 6.48 -11.49
CA LEU A 159 3.26 7.58 -12.38
C LEU A 159 2.33 7.06 -13.48
N THR A 160 2.76 5.99 -14.16
CA THR A 160 1.98 5.36 -15.24
C THR A 160 0.69 4.74 -14.72
N TRP A 161 0.75 3.98 -13.62
CA TRP A 161 -0.43 3.25 -13.14
C TRP A 161 -1.44 4.09 -12.38
N THR A 162 -1.02 5.16 -11.69
CA THR A 162 -1.98 6.05 -11.00
C THR A 162 -2.90 6.76 -12.02
N ALA A 163 -2.37 7.11 -13.19
CA ALA A 163 -3.14 7.75 -14.26
C ALA A 163 -4.29 6.87 -14.81
N THR A 164 -4.27 5.56 -14.55
CA THR A 164 -5.32 4.61 -14.96
C THR A 164 -6.36 4.32 -13.88
N VAL A 165 -6.22 4.93 -12.70
CA VAL A 165 -7.17 4.76 -11.58
C VAL A 165 -8.51 5.47 -11.84
N PRO A 166 -8.56 6.71 -12.37
CA PRO A 166 -9.82 7.42 -12.61
C PRO A 166 -10.86 6.60 -13.40
N PRO A 167 -12.16 6.80 -13.12
CA PRO A 167 -12.74 7.82 -12.23
C PRO A 167 -12.65 7.48 -10.74
N ARG A 168 -12.03 6.35 -10.37
CA ARG A 168 -11.87 5.95 -8.97
C ARG A 168 -10.83 6.84 -8.28
N PRO A 169 -10.93 7.02 -6.95
CA PRO A 169 -9.98 7.79 -6.17
C PRO A 169 -8.58 7.16 -6.11
N ALA A 170 -7.56 7.98 -6.34
CA ALA A 170 -6.17 7.73 -6.00
C ALA A 170 -5.69 8.82 -5.02
N VAL A 171 -5.18 8.41 -3.86
CA VAL A 171 -4.71 9.32 -2.80
C VAL A 171 -3.27 9.02 -2.46
N VAL A 172 -2.46 10.07 -2.35
CA VAL A 172 -1.10 10.01 -1.81
C VAL A 172 -1.06 10.82 -0.53
N VAL A 173 -0.53 10.23 0.54
CA VAL A 173 -0.31 10.88 1.83
C VAL A 173 1.19 10.97 2.04
N HIS A 174 1.73 12.16 2.28
CA HIS A 174 3.18 12.33 2.40
C HIS A 174 3.54 13.47 3.35
N ALA A 175 4.57 13.25 4.17
CA ALA A 175 5.13 14.28 5.05
C ALA A 175 6.34 14.95 4.38
N ARG A 176 6.45 16.28 4.44
CA ARG A 176 7.62 17.00 3.90
C ARG A 176 8.94 16.63 4.58
N GLY A 177 8.88 16.19 5.83
CA GLY A 177 10.04 15.76 6.61
C GLY A 177 10.48 14.32 6.35
N ASP A 178 9.86 13.61 5.39
CA ASP A 178 10.22 12.23 5.05
C ASP A 178 11.70 12.13 4.64
N GLU A 179 12.47 11.43 5.47
CA GLU A 179 13.91 11.27 5.37
C GLU A 179 14.34 10.12 4.44
N VAL A 180 13.39 9.34 3.93
CA VAL A 180 13.62 8.12 3.13
C VAL A 180 13.13 8.29 1.71
N VAL A 181 11.90 8.75 1.52
CA VAL A 181 11.30 9.04 0.22
C VAL A 181 11.08 10.53 0.12
N PRO A 182 11.92 11.27 -0.63
CA PRO A 182 11.77 12.70 -0.76
C PRO A 182 10.36 13.11 -1.19
N PHE A 183 9.84 14.17 -0.59
CA PHE A 183 8.48 14.68 -0.85
C PHE A 183 8.19 14.93 -2.34
N ALA A 184 9.21 15.26 -3.14
CA ALA A 184 9.10 15.44 -4.59
C ALA A 184 8.54 14.20 -5.33
N HIS A 185 8.66 12.99 -4.77
CA HIS A 185 8.00 11.81 -5.34
C HIS A 185 6.47 11.92 -5.26
N ALA A 186 5.94 12.43 -4.15
CA ALA A 186 4.51 12.60 -3.95
C ALA A 186 3.94 13.67 -4.88
N GLU A 187 4.67 14.77 -5.04
CA GLU A 187 4.36 15.83 -6.01
C GLU A 187 4.34 15.27 -7.43
N LEU A 188 5.33 14.45 -7.80
CA LEU A 188 5.38 13.84 -9.13
C LEU A 188 4.20 12.88 -9.38
N ILE A 189 3.80 12.09 -8.39
CA ILE A 189 2.62 11.21 -8.50
C ILE A 189 1.32 12.03 -8.64
N ARG A 190 1.18 13.15 -7.91
CA ARG A 190 0.06 14.08 -8.09
C ARG A 190 0.05 14.66 -9.50
N ASP A 191 1.16 15.23 -9.93
CA ASP A 191 1.24 16.05 -11.15
C ASP A 191 1.19 15.20 -12.42
N THR A 192 1.77 14.01 -12.39
CA THR A 192 1.82 13.11 -13.57
C THR A 192 0.75 12.02 -13.49
N GLY A 193 0.51 11.46 -12.30
CA GLY A 193 -0.42 10.36 -12.08
C GLY A 193 -1.85 10.80 -11.77
N GLY A 194 -2.07 12.07 -11.42
CA GLY A 194 -3.41 12.60 -11.11
C GLY A 194 -3.94 12.21 -9.72
N ALA A 195 -3.09 11.74 -8.80
CA ALA A 195 -3.52 11.46 -7.44
C ALA A 195 -3.85 12.74 -6.67
N THR A 196 -4.81 12.65 -5.75
CA THR A 196 -4.99 13.69 -4.71
C THR A 196 -3.85 13.59 -3.70
N LEU A 197 -3.15 14.69 -3.44
CA LEU A 197 -2.07 14.75 -2.46
C LEU A 197 -2.56 15.31 -1.12
N TRP A 198 -2.37 14.54 -0.06
CA TRP A 198 -2.54 14.95 1.33
C TRP A 198 -1.16 15.18 1.93
N GLU A 199 -0.81 16.46 2.01
CA GLU A 199 0.47 16.91 2.53
C GLU A 199 0.42 17.12 4.04
N PHE A 200 1.49 16.72 4.72
CA PHE A 200 1.82 17.15 6.08
C PHE A 200 3.10 18.00 6.06
N ALA A 201 3.05 19.18 6.66
CA ALA A 201 4.18 20.13 6.67
C ALA A 201 5.43 19.59 7.39
N GLY A 202 5.25 18.65 8.31
CA GLY A 202 6.31 17.89 8.98
C GLY A 202 5.90 16.41 9.11
N GLY A 203 6.75 15.60 9.73
CA GLY A 203 6.53 14.15 9.86
C GLY A 203 7.69 13.34 9.29
N ASP A 204 7.85 12.11 9.77
CA ASP A 204 8.85 11.15 9.30
C ASP A 204 8.29 10.24 8.19
N HIS A 205 9.15 9.43 7.57
CA HIS A 205 8.76 8.48 6.52
C HIS A 205 7.60 7.56 6.92
N ARG A 206 7.54 7.18 8.20
CA ARG A 206 6.55 6.23 8.73
C ARG A 206 5.27 6.91 9.20
N LEU A 207 5.19 8.24 9.09
CA LEU A 207 4.07 9.05 9.57
C LEU A 207 3.75 8.78 11.05
N GLN A 208 4.78 8.50 11.86
CA GLN A 208 4.65 8.28 13.30
C GLN A 208 4.73 9.58 14.10
N THR A 209 5.37 10.62 13.55
CA THR A 209 5.57 11.91 14.23
C THR A 209 4.53 12.98 13.86
N ILE A 210 3.47 12.60 13.14
CA ILE A 210 2.34 13.47 12.81
C ILE A 210 1.13 13.20 13.72
N ASP A 211 0.07 14.01 13.58
CA ASP A 211 -1.24 13.72 14.16
C ASP A 211 -1.90 12.51 13.44
N ARG A 212 -1.59 11.31 13.93
CA ARG A 212 -2.12 10.05 13.39
C ARG A 212 -3.64 9.94 13.53
N PRO A 213 -4.28 10.25 14.67
CA PRO A 213 -5.74 10.24 14.78
C PRO A 213 -6.43 11.08 13.70
N ALA A 214 -5.93 12.29 13.41
CA ALA A 214 -6.47 13.12 12.33
C ALA A 214 -6.30 12.47 10.96
N LEU A 215 -5.13 11.89 10.67
CA LEU A 215 -4.91 11.11 9.44
C LEU A 215 -5.90 9.94 9.33
N PHE A 216 -6.10 9.19 10.41
CA PHE A 216 -6.96 8.00 10.40
C PHE A 216 -8.41 8.35 10.13
N GLY A 217 -8.92 9.43 10.73
CA GLY A 217 -10.25 9.96 10.45
C GLY A 217 -10.43 10.31 8.97
N ARG A 218 -9.44 11.00 8.39
CA ARG A 218 -9.45 11.38 6.96
C ARG A 218 -9.38 10.17 6.03
N ILE A 219 -8.57 9.15 6.36
CA ILE A 219 -8.51 7.89 5.62
C ILE A 219 -9.87 7.20 5.64
N LYS A 220 -10.48 7.07 6.83
CA LYS A 220 -11.81 6.46 7.00
C LYS A 220 -12.83 7.15 6.10
N GLU A 221 -12.93 8.47 6.18
CA GLU A 221 -13.87 9.26 5.38
C GLU A 221 -13.69 8.98 3.88
N ALA A 222 -12.46 9.02 3.37
CA ALA A 222 -12.18 8.79 1.96
C ALA A 222 -12.60 7.40 1.48
N ILE A 223 -12.38 6.34 2.28
CA ILE A 223 -12.68 4.97 1.87
C ILE A 223 -14.14 4.56 2.08
N THR A 224 -14.87 5.26 2.96
CA THR A 224 -16.29 4.99 3.23
C THR A 224 -17.24 5.88 2.42
N ALA A 225 -16.81 7.07 1.99
CA ALA A 225 -17.67 8.00 1.25
C ALA A 225 -17.76 7.74 -0.25
N ALA A 226 -16.76 7.05 -0.82
CA ALA A 226 -16.71 6.77 -2.26
C ALA A 226 -17.75 5.73 -2.69
#